data_AF-A0A348S1R7-F1
#
_entry.id   AF-A0A348S1R7-F1
#
_cell.length_a   1.000
_cell.length_b   1.000
_cell.length_c   1.000
_cell.angle_alpha   90.00
_cell.angle_beta   90.00
_cell.angle_gamma   90.00
#
_symmetry.space_group_name_H-M   'P 1'
#
loop_
_entity.id
_entity.type
_entity.pdbx_description
1 polymer ?
#
loop_
_entity_poly.entity_id
_entity_poly.type
_entity_poly.pdbx_seq_one_letter_code
_entity_poly.pdbx_strand_id
1 'polypeptide(L)'
;MSVNAILPPDSFCISSAEGWIILGNPIEAIGELEQVSNPVKSRPEYLELKWRVYADTQAWDAALELSEGMVRDLPDHPGGFILRSYALRRSSKGSVEMATTSLLEAAVKFPSEPIIPYNLA
;
A
#
# COMPACT_ATOMS: atom_id res chain seq x y z
N MET A 1 8.76 8.88 -16.78
CA MET A 1 7.46 8.79 -17.47
C MET A 1 6.50 9.69 -16.72
N SER A 2 5.76 10.55 -17.41
CA SER A 2 4.74 11.38 -16.77
C SER A 2 3.67 10.44 -16.23
N VAL A 3 3.63 10.23 -14.92
CA VAL A 3 2.50 9.58 -14.27
C VAL A 3 1.31 10.50 -14.55
N ASN A 4 0.35 10.07 -15.36
CA ASN A 4 -0.83 10.88 -15.66
C ASN A 4 -1.45 11.33 -14.34
N ALA A 5 -1.64 12.63 -14.14
CA ALA A 5 -2.21 13.14 -12.91
C ALA A 5 -3.61 12.53 -12.68
N ILE A 6 -3.92 12.19 -11.42
CA ILE A 6 -5.30 11.89 -11.04
C ILE A 6 -6.04 13.23 -11.03
N LEU A 7 -7.08 13.35 -11.83
CA LEU A 7 -7.86 14.59 -11.95
C LEU A 7 -9.01 14.60 -10.94
N PRO A 8 -9.57 15.77 -10.63
CA PRO A 8 -10.85 15.86 -9.93
C PRO A 8 -11.96 15.10 -10.68
N PRO A 9 -12.90 14.45 -9.98
CA PRO A 9 -13.07 14.47 -8.51
C PRO A 9 -12.17 13.48 -7.75
N ASP A 10 -11.59 12.47 -8.42
CA ASP A 10 -10.86 11.38 -7.74
C ASP A 10 -9.68 11.87 -6.88
N SER A 11 -8.97 12.90 -7.34
CA SER A 11 -7.88 13.51 -6.56
C SER A 11 -8.34 14.12 -5.23
N PHE A 12 -9.57 14.65 -5.18
CA PHE A 12 -10.15 15.18 -3.94
C PHE A 12 -10.52 14.05 -2.98
N CYS A 13 -11.12 12.97 -3.48
CA CYS A 13 -11.42 11.78 -2.68
C CYS A 13 -10.14 11.16 -2.09
N ILE A 14 -9.08 11.01 -2.90
CA ILE A 14 -7.78 10.50 -2.43
C ILE A 14 -7.18 11.40 -1.35
N SER A 15 -7.19 12.72 -1.57
CA SER A 15 -6.65 13.68 -0.58
C SER A 15 -7.47 13.68 0.72
N SER A 16 -8.80 13.57 0.63
CA SER A 16 -9.69 13.49 1.79
C SER A 16 -9.47 12.18 2.57
N ALA A 17 -9.38 11.05 1.87
CA ALA A 17 -9.09 9.75 2.47
C ALA A 17 -7.76 9.76 3.23
N GLU A 18 -6.71 10.34 2.66
CA GLU A 18 -5.42 10.51 3.34
C GLU A 18 -5.56 11.37 4.61
N GLY A 19 -6.30 12.47 4.55
CA GLY A 19 -6.59 13.31 5.71
C GLY A 19 -7.27 12.53 6.84
N TRP A 20 -8.27 11.71 6.51
CA TRP A 20 -8.97 10.87 7.49
C TRP A 20 -8.08 9.79 8.11
N ILE A 21 -7.19 9.18 7.32
CA ILE A 21 -6.19 8.22 7.82
C ILE A 21 -5.27 8.91 8.84
N ILE A 22 -4.76 10.11 8.53
CA ILE A 22 -3.88 10.86 9.45
C ILE A 22 -4.59 11.19 10.76
N LEU A 23 -5.90 11.42 10.72
CA LEU A 23 -6.74 11.67 11.91
C LEU A 23 -7.17 10.40 12.65
N GLY A 24 -6.75 9.21 12.19
CA GLY A 24 -7.12 7.94 12.80
C GLY A 24 -8.60 7.58 12.61
N ASN A 25 -9.23 8.04 11.53
CA ASN A 25 -10.63 7.76 11.21
C ASN A 25 -10.76 6.90 9.94
N PRO A 26 -10.57 5.56 10.06
CA PRO A 26 -10.57 4.67 8.91
C PRO A 26 -11.95 4.51 8.25
N ILE A 27 -13.05 4.75 8.98
CA ILE A 27 -14.41 4.65 8.42
C ILE A 27 -14.62 5.74 7.36
N GLU A 28 -14.27 6.99 7.69
CA GLU A 28 -14.41 8.08 6.72
C GLU A 28 -13.42 7.98 5.58
N ALA A 29 -12.21 7.47 5.84
CA ALA A 29 -11.27 7.17 4.77
C ALA A 29 -11.83 6.16 3.76
N ILE A 30 -12.52 5.11 4.22
CA ILE A 30 -13.19 4.13 3.34
C ILE A 30 -14.30 4.82 2.53
N GLY A 31 -15.12 5.64 3.17
CA GLY A 31 -16.21 6.36 2.49
C GLY A 31 -15.71 7.26 1.34
N GLU A 32 -14.54 7.89 1.51
CA GLU A 32 -13.90 8.65 0.44
C GLU A 32 -13.34 7.75 -0.67
N LEU A 33 -12.67 6.65 -0.31
CA LEU A 33 -12.12 5.70 -1.30
C LEU A 33 -13.22 4.99 -2.12
N GLU A 34 -14.40 4.77 -1.55
CA GLU A 34 -15.51 4.14 -2.27
C GLU A 34 -15.98 4.98 -3.47
N GLN A 35 -15.92 6.31 -3.35
CA GLN A 35 -16.32 7.28 -4.38
C GLN A 35 -15.35 7.34 -5.57
N VAL A 36 -14.11 6.86 -5.40
CA VAL A 36 -13.09 6.88 -6.46
C VAL A 36 -13.52 6.03 -7.66
N SER A 37 -13.31 6.55 -8.86
CA SER A 37 -13.64 5.86 -10.11
C SER A 37 -12.81 4.59 -10.33
N ASN A 38 -13.41 3.56 -10.96
CA ASN A 38 -12.75 2.27 -11.19
C ASN A 38 -11.37 2.35 -11.89
N PRO A 39 -11.15 3.22 -12.90
CA PRO A 39 -9.84 3.36 -13.53
C PRO A 39 -8.73 3.83 -12.57
N VAL A 40 -9.10 4.56 -11.51
CA VAL A 40 -8.15 5.05 -10.51
C VAL A 40 -7.90 4.02 -9.41
N LYS A 41 -8.84 3.10 -9.17
CA LYS A 41 -8.70 2.05 -8.12
C LYS A 41 -7.57 1.05 -8.36
N SER A 42 -7.07 0.92 -9.59
CA SER A 42 -5.89 0.11 -9.90
C SER A 42 -4.56 0.88 -9.77
N ARG A 43 -4.61 2.18 -9.49
CA ARG A 43 -3.41 3.00 -9.39
C ARG A 43 -2.75 2.86 -8.02
N PRO A 44 -1.40 2.96 -7.94
CA PRO A 44 -0.68 2.86 -6.68
C PRO A 44 -1.22 3.81 -5.60
N GLU A 45 -1.53 5.06 -5.96
CA GLU A 45 -1.97 6.08 -5.00
C GLU A 45 -3.24 5.65 -4.24
N TYR A 46 -4.19 5.01 -4.93
CA TYR A 46 -5.39 4.46 -4.30
C TYR A 46 -5.09 3.20 -3.49
N LEU A 47 -4.31 2.27 -4.06
CA LEU A 47 -4.01 0.98 -3.45
C LEU A 47 -3.23 1.14 -2.14
N GLU A 48 -2.31 2.10 -2.07
CA GLU A 48 -1.53 2.41 -0.86
C GLU A 48 -2.40 2.98 0.25
N LEU A 49 -3.34 3.88 -0.04
CA LEU A 49 -4.28 4.39 0.96
C LEU A 49 -5.23 3.29 1.45
N LYS A 50 -5.74 2.46 0.53
CA LYS A 50 -6.58 1.31 0.90
C LYS A 50 -5.81 0.32 1.79
N TRP A 51 -4.53 0.08 1.50
CA TRP A 51 -3.68 -0.73 2.36
C TRP A 51 -3.51 -0.10 3.75
N ARG A 52 -3.27 1.21 3.83
CA ARG A 52 -3.14 1.94 5.12
C ARG A 52 -4.40 1.80 5.97
N VAL A 53 -5.59 1.90 5.37
CA VAL A 53 -6.86 1.63 6.08
C VAL A 53 -6.88 0.22 6.67
N TYR A 54 -6.48 -0.80 5.90
CA TYR A 54 -6.40 -2.17 6.44
C TYR A 54 -5.37 -2.29 7.56
N ALA A 55 -4.22 -1.62 7.46
CA ALA A 55 -3.22 -1.62 8.51
C ALA A 55 -3.71 -0.93 9.80
N ASP A 56 -4.36 0.24 9.69
CA ASP A 56 -4.91 1.00 10.83
C ASP A 56 -6.02 0.23 11.55
N THR A 57 -6.80 -0.55 10.81
CA THR A 57 -7.85 -1.43 11.35
C THR A 57 -7.33 -2.82 11.74
N GLN A 58 -6.02 -3.06 11.65
CA GLN A 58 -5.36 -4.35 11.92
C GLN A 58 -5.88 -5.52 11.07
N ALA A 59 -6.48 -5.23 9.92
CA ALA A 59 -6.90 -6.22 8.93
C ALA A 59 -5.69 -6.73 8.11
N TRP A 60 -4.69 -7.29 8.80
CA TRP A 60 -3.39 -7.65 8.21
C TRP A 60 -3.46 -8.70 7.10
N ASP A 61 -4.43 -9.61 7.16
CA ASP A 61 -4.63 -10.60 6.10
C ASP A 61 -5.13 -9.94 4.80
N ALA A 62 -6.04 -8.96 4.91
CA ALA A 62 -6.51 -8.18 3.76
C ALA A 62 -5.42 -7.23 3.25
N ALA A 63 -4.64 -6.64 4.15
CA ALA A 63 -3.46 -5.84 3.79
C ALA A 63 -2.44 -6.68 3.01
N LEU A 64 -2.20 -7.93 3.46
CA LEU A 64 -1.31 -8.86 2.78
C LEU A 64 -1.82 -9.18 1.37
N GLU A 65 -3.07 -9.62 1.23
CA GLU A 65 -3.68 -9.95 -0.07
C GLU A 65 -3.61 -8.78 -1.05
N LEU A 66 -3.93 -7.57 -0.59
CA LEU A 66 -3.85 -6.36 -1.42
C LEU A 66 -2.42 -6.09 -1.90
N SER A 67 -1.44 -6.15 -0.98
CA SER A 67 -0.03 -5.91 -1.31
C SER A 67 0.58 -7.00 -2.22
N GLU A 68 0.14 -8.26 -2.09
CA GLU A 68 0.51 -9.32 -3.03
C GLU A 68 -0.05 -9.04 -4.43
N GLY A 69 -1.27 -8.53 -4.51
CA GLY A 69 -1.84 -8.01 -5.75
C GLY A 69 -0.99 -6.89 -6.35
N MET A 70 -0.57 -5.92 -5.55
CA MET A 70 0.32 -4.85 -6.00
C MET A 70 1.65 -5.38 -6.53
N VAL A 71 2.29 -6.34 -5.86
CA VAL A 71 3.55 -6.94 -6.34
C VAL A 71 3.36 -7.62 -7.70
N ARG A 72 2.23 -8.32 -7.89
CA ARG A 72 1.91 -9.01 -9.14
C ARG A 72 1.61 -8.04 -10.27
N ASP A 73 0.78 -7.03 -10.02
CA ASP A 73 0.20 -6.18 -11.06
C ASP A 73 1.03 -4.92 -11.32
N LEU A 74 1.89 -4.52 -10.37
CA LEU A 74 2.79 -3.36 -10.44
C LEU A 74 4.25 -3.79 -10.11
N PRO A 75 4.84 -4.72 -10.87
CA PRO A 75 6.12 -5.34 -10.50
C PRO A 75 7.30 -4.37 -10.44
N ASP A 76 7.21 -3.22 -11.11
CA ASP A 76 8.25 -2.19 -11.15
C ASP A 76 8.01 -1.06 -10.12
N HIS A 77 6.97 -1.17 -9.30
CA HIS A 77 6.67 -0.23 -8.23
C HIS A 77 7.12 -0.80 -6.86
N PRO A 78 8.06 -0.16 -6.15
CA PRO A 78 8.60 -0.72 -4.90
C PRO A 78 7.56 -0.77 -3.77
N GLY A 79 6.56 0.13 -3.80
CA GLY A 79 5.53 0.24 -2.75
C GLY A 79 4.85 -1.10 -2.42
N GLY A 80 4.46 -1.90 -3.42
CA GLY A 80 3.82 -3.19 -3.18
C GLY A 80 4.70 -4.16 -2.36
N PHE A 81 6.01 -4.17 -2.61
CA PHE A 81 6.96 -5.04 -1.90
C PHE A 81 7.17 -4.58 -0.46
N ILE A 82 7.30 -3.27 -0.25
CA ILE A 82 7.43 -2.68 1.08
C ILE A 82 6.18 -2.99 1.90
N LEU A 83 5.00 -2.68 1.39
CA LEU A 83 3.72 -2.92 2.06
C LEU A 83 3.50 -4.41 2.35
N ARG A 84 3.87 -5.30 1.43
CA ARG A 84 3.82 -6.75 1.64
C ARG A 84 4.69 -7.19 2.81
N SER A 85 5.92 -6.67 2.93
CA SER A 85 6.79 -6.99 4.06
C SER A 85 6.17 -6.55 5.40
N TYR A 86 5.53 -5.37 5.46
CA TYR A 86 4.84 -4.91 6.66
C TYR A 86 3.67 -5.81 7.06
N ALA A 87 2.87 -6.22 6.08
CA ALA A 87 1.73 -7.10 6.30
C ALA A 87 2.17 -8.51 6.71
N LEU A 88 3.20 -9.08 6.06
CA LEU A 88 3.77 -10.38 6.42
C LEU A 88 4.23 -10.45 7.89
N ARG A 89 4.70 -9.35 8.49
CA ARG A 89 5.09 -9.38 9.92
C ARG A 89 3.92 -9.60 10.87
N ARG A 90 2.67 -9.35 10.43
CA ARG A 90 1.50 -9.20 11.31
C ARG A 90 0.29 -10.02 10.88
N SER A 91 0.27 -10.52 9.65
CA SER A 91 -0.80 -11.37 9.14
C SER A 91 -0.76 -12.76 9.76
N SER A 92 -1.88 -13.46 9.74
CA SER A 92 -2.01 -14.82 10.30
C SER A 92 -1.17 -15.85 9.55
N LYS A 93 -0.84 -15.57 8.28
CA LYS A 93 -0.05 -16.43 7.38
C LYS A 93 1.42 -16.04 7.29
N GLY A 94 1.83 -14.99 8.00
CA GLY A 94 3.16 -14.41 7.89
C GLY A 94 4.04 -14.64 9.12
N SER A 95 5.27 -14.18 9.02
CA SER A 95 6.23 -14.16 10.12
C SER A 95 7.25 -13.03 9.92
N VAL A 96 8.05 -12.75 10.95
CA VAL A 96 9.16 -11.80 10.84
C VAL A 96 10.19 -12.29 9.84
N GLU A 97 10.50 -13.59 9.82
CA GLU A 97 11.46 -14.21 8.90
C GLU A 97 10.97 -14.11 7.45
N MET A 98 9.68 -14.37 7.20
CA MET A 98 9.08 -14.23 5.88
C MET A 98 9.13 -12.78 5.40
N ALA A 99 8.81 -11.83 6.28
CA ALA A 99 8.89 -10.42 5.95
C ALA A 99 10.32 -9.96 5.63
N THR A 100 11.30 -10.37 6.44
CA THR A 100 12.72 -10.06 6.21
C THR A 100 13.19 -10.65 4.89
N THR A 101 12.88 -11.92 4.62
CA THR A 101 13.23 -12.57 3.35
C THR A 101 12.61 -11.84 2.17
N SER A 102 11.33 -11.51 2.26
CA SER A 102 10.61 -10.77 1.21
C SER A 102 11.21 -9.38 0.95
N LEU A 103 11.64 -8.68 2.00
CA LEU A 103 12.21 -7.36 1.88
C LEU A 103 13.66 -7.39 1.37
N LEU A 104 14.43 -8.44 1.66
CA LEU A 104 15.75 -8.69 1.07
C LEU A 104 15.65 -8.92 -0.45
N GLU A 105 14.66 -9.69 -0.91
CA GLU A 105 14.39 -9.86 -2.35
C GLU A 105 14.06 -8.51 -3.01
N ALA A 106 13.27 -7.68 -2.34
CA ALA A 106 12.94 -6.34 -2.81
C ALA A 106 14.19 -5.43 -2.87
N ALA A 107 15.13 -5.54 -1.92
CA ALA A 107 16.37 -4.78 -1.91
C ALA A 107 17.26 -5.07 -3.12
N VAL A 108 17.30 -6.34 -3.56
CA VAL A 108 18.00 -6.72 -4.80
C VAL A 108 17.32 -6.11 -6.02
N LYS A 109 15.99 -6.08 -6.04
CA LYS A 109 15.21 -5.56 -7.18
C LYS A 109 15.23 -4.04 -7.28
N PHE A 110 15.17 -3.34 -6.15
CA PHE A 110 15.08 -1.88 -6.06
C PHE A 110 16.26 -1.32 -5.25
N PRO A 111 17.50 -1.46 -5.73
CA PRO A 111 18.70 -1.07 -4.97
C PRO A 111 18.78 0.44 -4.68
N SER A 112 18.03 1.25 -5.46
CA SER A 112 17.97 2.71 -5.29
C SER A 112 16.82 3.19 -4.41
N GLU A 113 15.98 2.29 -3.88
CA GLU A 113 14.85 2.64 -3.01
C GLU A 113 15.31 2.66 -1.54
N PRO A 114 15.56 3.83 -0.93
CA PRO A 114 16.15 3.90 0.42
C PRO A 114 15.23 3.41 1.54
N ILE A 115 13.91 3.36 1.32
CA ILE A 115 12.96 2.88 2.34
C ILE A 115 13.16 1.38 2.61
N ILE A 116 13.58 0.60 1.62
CA ILE A 116 13.79 -0.84 1.76
C ILE A 116 14.92 -1.17 2.76
N PRO A 117 16.17 -0.68 2.60
CA PRO A 117 17.22 -0.94 3.58
C PRO A 117 16.92 -0.31 4.94
N TYR A 118 16.21 0.83 5.00
CA TYR A 118 15.77 1.41 6.27
C TYR A 118 14.86 0.45 7.06
N ASN A 119 13.94 -0.25 6.38
CA ASN A 119 13.03 -1.20 6.99
C ASN A 119 13.65 -2.58 7.32
N LEU A 120 14.90 -2.82 6.93
CA LEU A 120 15.68 -4.01 7.28
C LEU A 120 16.55 -3.83 8.53
N ALA A 121 16.81 -2.59 8.95
CA ALA A 121 17.66 -2.25 10.10
C ALA A 121 16.94 -2.49 11.44
#